data_AF-A0A4Z0GNV3-F1
#
_entry.id   AF-A0A4Z0GNV3-F1
#
_cell.length_a   1.000
_cell.length_b   1.000
_cell.length_c   1.000
_cell.angle_alpha   90.00
_cell.angle_beta   90.00
_cell.angle_gamma   90.00
#
_symmetry.space_group_name_H-M   'P 1'
#
loop_
_entity.id
_entity.type
_entity.pdbx_description
1 polymer ?
#
loop_
_entity_poly.entity_id
_entity_poly.type
_entity_poly.pdbx_seq_one_letter_code
_entity_poly.pdbx_strand_id
1 'polypeptide(L)'
;MFHQDGKKSGFNIIKGDATKGHGGFGAGLVNLDNMSPVIIDVEAGTAEVDVGALHARSDIERRIRFSKDKADLQGGGKKYWLVWVNTEITKEGTHYAGAAAAEMIINRPIKRGYKVLADHVTKMEKALKGQVALDEMDKPSKKVLRNFLEQTDPGQWERANPELKEKLNLEQIL
;
A
#
# COMPACT_ATOMS: atom_id res chain seq x y z
N MET A 1 -38.81 -5.21 -19.66
CA MET A 1 -37.47 -4.66 -19.99
C MET A 1 -36.88 -4.11 -18.71
N PHE A 2 -35.87 -4.79 -18.16
CA PHE A 2 -35.15 -4.32 -16.98
C PHE A 2 -34.03 -3.40 -17.46
N HIS A 3 -34.10 -2.11 -17.10
CA HIS A 3 -32.98 -1.19 -17.28
C HIS A 3 -32.05 -1.28 -16.06
N GLN A 4 -30.77 -1.41 -16.36
CA GLN A 4 -29.65 -1.61 -15.45
C GLN A 4 -29.00 -0.24 -15.22
N ASP A 5 -29.20 0.38 -14.06
CA ASP A 5 -28.52 1.62 -13.71
C ASP A 5 -27.12 1.31 -13.15
N GLY A 6 -26.10 1.69 -13.92
CA GLY A 6 -24.69 1.50 -13.60
C GLY A 6 -24.29 2.20 -12.30
N LYS A 7 -23.74 1.44 -11.36
CA LYS A 7 -23.01 1.98 -10.21
C LYS A 7 -21.77 2.73 -10.69
N LYS A 8 -21.87 4.05 -10.79
CA LYS A 8 -20.71 4.95 -10.80
C LYS A 8 -20.05 4.89 -9.43
N SER A 9 -18.94 4.16 -9.31
CA SER A 9 -18.05 4.27 -8.15
C SER A 9 -17.19 5.52 -8.31
N GLY A 10 -17.79 6.68 -8.04
CA GLY A 10 -17.04 7.92 -7.84
C GLY A 10 -16.35 7.86 -6.48
N PHE A 11 -15.03 7.95 -6.47
CA PHE A 11 -14.27 8.19 -5.24
C PHE A 11 -14.80 9.48 -4.58
N ASN A 12 -15.30 9.36 -3.35
CA ASN A 12 -15.65 10.50 -2.52
C ASN A 12 -14.37 11.09 -1.90
N ILE A 13 -13.88 12.19 -2.47
CA ILE A 13 -12.92 13.07 -1.79
C ILE A 13 -13.67 13.74 -0.63
N ILE A 14 -13.36 13.33 0.60
CA ILE A 14 -13.88 14.02 1.79
C ILE A 14 -13.17 15.38 1.90
N LYS A 15 -13.84 16.45 1.49
CA LYS A 15 -13.55 17.80 2.00
C LYS A 15 -14.18 17.93 3.38
N GLY A 16 -13.38 18.13 4.43
CA GLY A 16 -13.94 18.38 5.75
C GLY A 16 -12.92 18.46 6.89
N ASP A 17 -12.18 19.56 6.93
CA ASP A 17 -11.77 20.28 8.15
C ASP A 17 -10.92 19.52 9.19
N ALA A 18 -9.60 19.50 8.98
CA ALA A 18 -8.61 19.15 10.00
C ALA A 18 -8.03 20.43 10.64
N THR A 19 -8.87 21.28 11.22
CA THR A 19 -8.41 22.30 12.18
C THR A 19 -9.12 22.13 13.52
N LYS A 20 -8.44 21.52 14.49
CA LYS A 20 -8.43 21.92 15.93
C LYS A 20 -7.65 20.97 16.85
N GLY A 21 -6.52 21.48 17.34
CA GLY A 21 -5.87 21.17 18.63
C GLY A 21 -4.97 19.92 18.62
N HIS A 22 -3.70 19.95 19.06
CA HIS A 22 -2.97 20.91 19.88
C HIS A 22 -1.45 20.64 19.73
N GLY A 23 -0.64 21.69 19.52
CA GLY A 23 0.73 21.81 20.06
C GLY A 23 1.89 21.10 19.37
N GLY A 24 2.71 21.87 18.64
CA GLY A 24 4.17 21.79 18.80
C GLY A 24 5.02 21.47 17.56
N PHE A 25 5.71 22.51 17.07
CA PHE A 25 7.05 22.50 16.48
C PHE A 25 7.38 21.57 15.29
N GLY A 26 7.44 22.16 14.09
CA GLY A 26 8.61 22.06 13.21
C GLY A 26 9.03 20.69 12.64
N ALA A 27 8.24 20.16 11.72
CA ALA A 27 8.70 19.38 10.56
C ALA A 27 7.55 19.41 9.54
N GLY A 28 7.84 19.67 8.26
CA GLY A 28 6.82 19.86 7.22
C GLY A 28 5.73 18.78 7.29
N LEU A 29 4.47 19.20 7.42
CA LEU A 29 3.32 18.30 7.40
C LEU A 29 3.37 17.49 6.11
N VAL A 30 3.67 16.20 6.24
CA VAL A 30 3.60 15.27 5.11
C VAL A 30 2.12 15.14 4.74
N ASN A 31 1.75 15.68 3.57
CA ASN A 31 0.42 15.47 3.01
C ASN A 31 0.37 14.05 2.43
N LEU A 32 -0.55 13.22 2.95
CA LEU A 32 -0.76 11.81 2.56
C LEU A 32 -1.97 11.63 1.64
N ASP A 33 -2.62 12.70 1.18
CA ASP A 33 -3.84 12.67 0.35
C ASP A 33 -3.65 11.85 -0.94
N ASN A 34 -2.39 11.75 -1.39
CA ASN A 34 -1.98 11.05 -2.60
C ASN A 34 -1.46 9.63 -2.35
N MET A 35 -1.48 9.16 -1.10
CA MET A 35 -0.93 7.87 -0.69
C MET A 35 -2.04 6.84 -0.47
N SER A 36 -1.98 5.75 -1.21
CA SER A 36 -2.84 4.59 -1.03
C SER A 36 -2.06 3.42 -0.43
N PRO A 37 -2.35 3.00 0.82
CA PRO A 37 -1.86 1.73 1.33
C PRO A 37 -2.57 0.56 0.65
N VAL A 38 -1.80 -0.31 0.01
CA VAL A 38 -2.28 -1.56 -0.59
C VAL A 38 -1.75 -2.74 0.21
N ILE A 39 -2.64 -3.56 0.74
CA ILE A 39 -2.30 -4.79 1.44
C ILE A 39 -2.32 -5.93 0.44
N ILE A 40 -1.23 -6.69 0.39
CA ILE A 40 -1.15 -7.93 -0.38
C ILE A 40 -1.11 -9.10 0.58
N ASP A 41 -2.07 -10.00 0.41
CA ASP A 41 -2.08 -11.31 1.05
C ASP A 41 -1.30 -12.30 0.17
N VAL A 42 -0.10 -12.69 0.63
CA VAL A 42 0.83 -13.48 -0.19
C VAL A 42 0.28 -14.88 -0.47
N GLU A 43 -0.42 -15.47 0.49
CA GLU A 43 -0.96 -16.84 0.36
C GLU A 43 -2.24 -16.85 -0.48
N ALA A 44 -3.13 -15.88 -0.27
CA ALA A 44 -4.38 -15.76 -1.02
C ALA A 44 -4.16 -15.21 -2.44
N GLY A 45 -3.04 -14.53 -2.69
CA GLY A 45 -2.74 -13.90 -3.97
C GLY A 45 -3.66 -12.72 -4.28
N THR A 46 -4.11 -11.99 -3.25
CA THR A 46 -5.05 -10.88 -3.37
C THR A 46 -4.41 -9.56 -2.94
N ALA A 47 -4.88 -8.46 -3.52
CA ALA A 47 -4.52 -7.11 -3.11
C ALA A 47 -5.76 -6.25 -2.90
N GLU A 48 -5.71 -5.39 -1.88
CA GLU A 48 -6.80 -4.46 -1.54
C GLU A 48 -6.25 -3.13 -1.00
N VAL A 49 -6.96 -2.03 -1.27
CA VAL A 49 -6.67 -0.77 -0.59
C VAL A 49 -7.21 -0.84 0.84
N ASP A 50 -6.36 -0.58 1.84
CA ASP A 50 -6.79 -0.48 3.23
C ASP A 50 -6.34 0.85 3.84
N VAL A 51 -7.21 1.85 3.71
CA VAL A 51 -7.00 3.20 4.25
C VAL A 51 -6.76 3.19 5.77
N GLY A 52 -7.23 2.17 6.48
CA GLY A 52 -6.98 1.98 7.91
C GLY A 52 -5.48 1.79 8.22
N ALA A 53 -4.71 1.21 7.30
CA ALA A 53 -3.28 0.96 7.48
C ALA A 53 -2.44 2.25 7.66
N LEU A 54 -2.91 3.40 7.14
CA LEU A 54 -2.26 4.71 7.37
C LEU A 54 -2.15 5.06 8.86
N HIS A 55 -3.09 4.56 9.68
CA HIS A 55 -3.17 4.86 11.11
C HIS A 55 -3.03 3.62 12.00
N ALA A 56 -2.50 2.52 11.47
CA ALA A 56 -2.45 1.22 12.14
C ALA A 56 -3.82 0.68 12.59
N ARG A 57 -4.86 0.96 11.80
CA ARG A 57 -6.27 0.59 12.06
C ARG A 57 -6.82 -0.41 11.04
N SER A 58 -5.97 -0.93 10.16
CA SER A 58 -6.32 -1.98 9.21
C SER A 58 -6.99 -3.17 9.91
N ASP A 59 -7.96 -3.81 9.25
CA ASP A 59 -8.65 -4.97 9.82
C ASP A 59 -7.72 -6.15 10.10
N ILE A 60 -6.63 -6.28 9.33
CA ILE A 60 -5.61 -7.30 9.57
C ILE A 60 -4.67 -6.92 10.73
N GLU A 61 -4.43 -5.62 10.95
CA GLU A 61 -3.57 -5.12 12.04
C GLU A 61 -4.31 -5.05 13.40
N ARG A 62 -5.64 -4.85 13.37
CA ARG A 62 -6.43 -4.62 14.58
C ARG A 62 -6.37 -5.82 15.53
N ARG A 63 -6.14 -5.55 16.82
CA ARG A 63 -6.01 -6.55 17.91
C ARG A 63 -4.79 -7.46 17.81
N ILE A 64 -3.78 -7.08 17.02
CA ILE A 64 -2.50 -7.78 16.94
C ILE A 64 -1.44 -7.01 17.73
N ARG A 65 -0.68 -7.70 18.57
CA ARG A 65 0.50 -7.12 19.23
C ARG A 65 1.71 -7.34 18.34
N PHE A 66 2.20 -6.26 17.75
CA PHE A 66 3.38 -6.27 16.88
C PHE A 66 4.69 -6.27 17.67
N SER A 67 5.69 -6.92 17.09
CA SER A 67 7.08 -6.98 17.53
C SER A 67 8.01 -6.91 16.32
N LYS A 68 9.27 -6.54 16.57
CA LYS A 68 10.35 -6.61 15.58
C LYS A 68 11.09 -7.95 15.58
N ASP A 69 10.70 -8.87 16.47
CA ASP A 69 11.29 -10.20 16.55
C ASP A 69 10.34 -11.24 15.93
N LYS A 70 10.82 -11.98 14.92
CA LYS A 70 10.03 -13.05 14.29
C LYS A 70 9.81 -14.23 15.25
N ALA A 71 10.64 -14.41 16.29
CA ALA A 71 10.45 -15.46 17.28
C ALA A 71 9.11 -15.33 18.04
N ASP A 72 8.59 -14.11 18.21
CA ASP A 72 7.29 -13.85 18.85
C ASP A 72 6.10 -14.46 18.09
N LEU A 73 6.30 -14.83 16.83
CA LEU A 73 5.29 -15.52 16.01
C LEU A 73 5.20 -17.02 16.30
N GLN A 74 6.16 -17.59 17.05
CA GLN A 74 6.23 -19.01 17.40
C GLN A 74 6.19 -19.93 16.17
N GLY A 75 6.90 -19.54 15.10
CA GLY A 75 7.02 -20.32 13.87
C GLY A 75 5.79 -20.32 12.95
N GLY A 76 4.71 -19.63 13.33
CA GLY A 76 3.49 -19.54 12.53
C GLY A 76 3.25 -18.13 11.97
N GLY A 77 2.06 -17.97 11.39
CA GLY A 77 1.57 -16.69 10.89
C GLY A 77 1.63 -16.58 9.37
N LYS A 78 0.86 -15.62 8.89
CA LYS A 78 0.60 -15.39 7.48
C LYS A 78 1.32 -14.13 7.01
N LYS A 79 2.04 -14.24 5.90
CA LYS A 79 2.83 -13.13 5.35
C LYS A 79 1.94 -12.20 4.53
N TYR A 80 2.17 -10.91 4.70
CA TYR A 80 1.58 -9.84 3.92
C TYR A 80 2.64 -8.83 3.50
N TRP A 81 2.34 -8.11 2.43
CA TRP A 81 3.02 -6.86 2.11
C TRP A 81 2.09 -5.68 2.38
N LEU A 82 2.61 -4.64 3.04
CA LEU A 82 2.00 -3.32 2.98
C LEU A 82 2.76 -2.50 1.95
N VAL A 83 2.11 -2.20 0.84
CA VAL A 83 2.67 -1.43 -0.27
C VAL A 83 2.11 -0.01 -0.22
N TRP A 84 3.00 0.95 -0.03
CA TRP A 84 2.68 2.37 -0.14
C TRP A 84 2.69 2.74 -1.61
N VAL A 85 1.54 3.13 -2.18
CA VAL A 85 1.41 3.56 -3.58
C VAL A 85 1.09 5.05 -3.60
N ASN A 86 2.00 5.85 -4.16
CA ASN A 86 1.81 7.29 -4.31
C ASN A 86 1.31 7.63 -5.71
N THR A 87 0.37 8.56 -5.82
CA THR A 87 -0.12 9.10 -7.10
C THR A 87 0.18 10.59 -7.23
N GLU A 88 0.46 11.06 -8.44
CA GLU A 88 0.64 12.49 -8.71
C GLU A 88 -0.17 12.91 -9.94
N ILE A 89 -0.58 14.18 -9.95
CA ILE A 89 -1.32 14.79 -11.06
C ILE A 89 -0.34 15.57 -11.93
N THR A 90 -0.24 15.19 -13.21
CA THR A 90 0.53 15.92 -14.22
C THR A 90 -0.41 16.54 -15.26
N LYS A 91 0.15 17.23 -16.26
CA LYS A 91 -0.62 17.72 -17.42
C LYS A 91 -1.26 16.59 -18.24
N GLU A 92 -0.67 15.39 -18.18
CA GLU A 92 -1.13 14.20 -18.91
C GLU A 92 -2.16 13.39 -18.10
N GLY A 93 -2.43 13.80 -16.86
CA GLY A 93 -3.37 13.17 -15.94
C GLY A 93 -2.70 12.61 -14.69
N THR A 94 -3.50 11.98 -13.84
CA THR A 94 -3.00 11.26 -12.67
C THR A 94 -2.17 10.06 -13.11
N HIS A 95 -1.13 9.71 -12.35
CA HIS A 95 -0.34 8.51 -12.56
C HIS A 95 0.22 7.96 -11.24
N TYR A 96 0.60 6.68 -11.23
CA TYR A 96 1.34 6.08 -10.11
C TYR A 96 2.79 6.60 -10.13
N ALA A 97 3.14 7.43 -9.16
CA ALA A 97 4.41 8.16 -9.10
C ALA A 97 5.51 7.37 -8.37
N GLY A 98 5.16 6.58 -7.37
CA GLY A 98 6.12 5.78 -6.59
C GLY A 98 5.44 4.65 -5.83
N ALA A 99 6.22 3.62 -5.49
CA ALA A 99 5.71 2.51 -4.69
C ALA A 99 6.80 1.84 -3.84
N ALA A 100 6.49 1.53 -2.60
CA ALA A 100 7.45 0.85 -1.71
C ALA A 100 6.74 -0.17 -0.81
N ALA A 101 7.33 -1.36 -0.69
CA ALA A 101 6.74 -2.47 0.05
C ALA A 101 7.50 -2.74 1.36
N ALA A 102 6.73 -2.94 2.43
CA ALA A 102 7.23 -3.34 3.74
C ALA A 102 6.58 -4.65 4.19
N GLU A 103 7.38 -5.58 4.73
CA GLU A 103 6.89 -6.88 5.17
C GLU A 103 6.11 -6.76 6.49
N MET A 104 5.05 -7.56 6.61
CA MET A 104 4.46 -7.90 7.91
C MET A 104 4.02 -9.36 7.92
N ILE A 105 4.05 -9.97 9.11
CA ILE A 105 3.56 -11.35 9.30
C ILE A 105 2.61 -11.35 10.48
N ILE A 106 1.44 -11.98 10.35
CA ILE A 106 0.41 -11.99 11.39
C ILE A 106 0.07 -13.43 11.76
N ASN A 107 0.34 -13.79 13.01
CA ASN A 107 -0.16 -15.01 13.64
C ASN A 107 -1.41 -14.69 14.46
N ARG A 108 -2.56 -14.69 13.78
CA ARG A 108 -3.86 -14.34 14.37
C ARG A 108 -4.29 -15.28 15.52
N PRO A 109 -4.11 -16.61 15.47
CA PRO A 109 -4.41 -17.51 16.60
C PRO A 109 -3.83 -17.06 17.95
N ILE A 110 -2.59 -16.57 17.97
CA ILE A 110 -1.91 -16.10 19.19
C ILE A 110 -1.89 -14.57 19.32
N LYS A 111 -2.55 -13.84 18.40
CA LYS A 111 -2.63 -12.37 18.34
C LYS A 111 -1.25 -11.69 18.31
N ARG A 112 -0.28 -12.31 17.64
CA ARG A 112 1.08 -11.78 17.47
C ARG A 112 1.35 -11.39 16.03
N GLY A 113 2.08 -10.30 15.86
CA GLY A 113 2.51 -9.82 14.55
C GLY A 113 3.99 -9.48 14.54
N TYR A 114 4.62 -9.65 13.41
CA TYR A 114 5.95 -9.15 13.11
C TYR A 114 5.83 -7.95 12.16
N LYS A 115 6.48 -6.85 12.53
CA LYS A 115 6.61 -5.63 11.72
C LYS A 115 7.76 -4.78 12.25
N VAL A 116 8.59 -4.28 11.35
CA VAL A 116 9.62 -3.28 11.70
C VAL A 116 9.06 -1.90 11.37
N LEU A 117 8.59 -1.17 12.40
CA LEU A 117 7.93 0.12 12.19
C LEU A 117 8.82 1.14 11.45
N ALA A 118 10.11 1.20 11.79
CA ALA A 118 11.06 2.11 11.14
C ALA A 118 11.21 1.84 9.63
N ASP A 119 11.17 0.56 9.24
CA ASP A 119 11.18 0.18 7.83
C ASP A 119 9.88 0.62 7.14
N HIS A 120 8.72 0.36 7.75
CA HIS A 120 7.43 0.79 7.20
C HIS A 120 7.36 2.30 6.95
N VAL A 121 7.84 3.12 7.89
CA VAL A 121 7.92 4.58 7.74
C VAL A 121 8.90 4.96 6.63
N THR A 122 10.07 4.33 6.58
CA THR A 122 11.07 4.58 5.53
C THR A 122 10.52 4.24 4.14
N LYS A 123 9.80 3.13 4.00
CA LYS A 123 9.16 2.73 2.73
C LYS A 123 8.07 3.74 2.35
N MET A 124 7.25 4.19 3.30
CA MET A 124 6.25 5.23 3.06
C MET A 124 6.92 6.52 2.53
N GLU A 125 7.98 6.99 3.17
CA GLU A 125 8.72 8.19 2.73
C GLU A 125 9.33 8.03 1.33
N LYS A 126 9.86 6.85 1.00
CA LYS A 126 10.37 6.56 -0.35
C LYS A 126 9.27 6.66 -1.40
N ALA A 127 8.12 6.04 -1.15
CA ALA A 127 6.99 6.09 -2.06
C ALA A 127 6.47 7.52 -2.25
N LEU A 128 6.38 8.33 -1.18
CA LEU A 128 6.01 9.75 -1.26
C LEU A 128 6.95 10.59 -2.11
N LYS A 129 8.24 10.22 -2.16
CA LYS A 129 9.25 10.88 -3.00
C LYS A 129 9.28 10.35 -4.44
N GLY A 130 8.27 9.57 -4.85
CA GLY A 130 8.20 8.97 -6.18
C GLY A 130 9.20 7.81 -6.39
N GLN A 131 9.83 7.30 -5.33
CA GLN A 131 10.80 6.21 -5.46
C GLN A 131 10.11 4.84 -5.52
N VAL A 132 10.77 3.89 -6.19
CA VAL A 132 10.29 2.50 -6.29
C VAL A 132 11.19 1.58 -5.46
N ALA A 133 10.65 0.99 -4.41
CA ALA A 133 11.37 0.11 -3.48
C ALA A 133 10.61 -1.20 -3.27
N LEU A 134 10.65 -2.08 -4.29
CA LEU A 134 9.93 -3.35 -4.35
C LEU A 134 10.84 -4.57 -4.42
N ASP A 135 12.16 -4.41 -4.21
CA ASP A 135 13.16 -5.47 -4.43
C ASP A 135 12.96 -6.70 -3.54
N GLU A 136 12.46 -6.48 -2.32
CA GLU A 136 12.23 -7.55 -1.34
C GLU A 136 10.98 -8.39 -1.62
N MET A 137 10.09 -7.91 -2.50
CA MET A 137 8.89 -8.65 -2.86
C MET A 137 9.22 -9.87 -3.71
N ASP A 138 8.58 -10.99 -3.38
CA ASP A 138 8.60 -12.20 -4.20
C ASP A 138 7.87 -11.98 -5.53
N LYS A 139 8.24 -12.78 -6.55
CA LYS A 139 7.66 -12.69 -7.90
C LYS A 139 6.13 -12.83 -7.91
N PRO A 140 5.52 -13.79 -7.20
CA PRO A 140 4.06 -13.89 -7.11
C PRO A 140 3.41 -12.60 -6.58
N SER A 141 3.94 -12.04 -5.49
CA SER A 141 3.41 -10.80 -4.90
C SER A 141 3.55 -9.60 -5.84
N LYS A 142 4.66 -9.49 -6.59
CA LYS A 142 4.82 -8.48 -7.64
C LYS A 142 3.78 -8.64 -8.75
N LYS A 143 3.46 -9.88 -9.15
CA LYS A 143 2.41 -10.16 -10.13
C LYS A 143 1.04 -9.68 -9.64
N VAL A 144 0.73 -9.97 -8.38
CA VAL A 144 -0.52 -9.52 -7.74
C VAL A 144 -0.59 -7.99 -7.74
N LEU A 145 0.48 -7.30 -7.32
CA LEU A 145 0.53 -5.84 -7.32
C LEU A 145 0.34 -5.26 -8.72
N ARG A 146 1.05 -5.79 -9.73
CA ARG A 146 0.91 -5.35 -11.12
C ARG A 146 -0.54 -5.45 -11.60
N ASN A 147 -1.13 -6.63 -11.47
CA ASN A 147 -2.50 -6.88 -11.90
C ASN A 147 -3.49 -5.95 -11.19
N PHE A 148 -3.29 -5.73 -9.88
CA PHE A 148 -4.10 -4.83 -9.09
C PHE A 148 -4.05 -3.39 -9.60
N LEU A 149 -2.85 -2.84 -9.84
CA LEU A 149 -2.69 -1.48 -10.35
C LEU A 149 -3.26 -1.32 -11.77
N GLU A 150 -2.99 -2.28 -12.65
CA GLU A 150 -3.52 -2.33 -14.03
C GLU A 150 -5.05 -2.35 -14.04
N GLN A 151 -5.68 -3.15 -13.18
CA GLN A 151 -7.14 -3.27 -13.11
C GLN A 151 -7.81 -2.09 -12.41
N THR A 152 -7.13 -1.49 -11.44
CA THR A 152 -7.67 -0.35 -10.67
C THR A 152 -7.83 0.87 -11.55
N ASP A 153 -6.79 1.22 -12.32
CA ASP A 153 -6.85 2.32 -13.29
C ASP A 153 -5.82 2.08 -14.41
N PRO A 154 -6.25 1.50 -15.55
CA PRO A 154 -5.37 1.24 -16.68
C PRO A 154 -4.68 2.50 -17.22
N GLY A 155 -5.34 3.66 -17.13
CA GLY A 155 -4.78 4.92 -17.61
C GLY A 155 -3.66 5.43 -16.70
N GLN A 156 -3.84 5.34 -15.38
CA GLN A 156 -2.75 5.65 -14.44
C GLN A 156 -1.59 4.68 -14.59
N TRP A 157 -1.86 3.40 -14.84
CA TRP A 157 -0.82 2.41 -15.13
C TRP A 157 -0.06 2.72 -16.43
N GLU A 158 -0.76 3.12 -17.48
CA GLU A 158 -0.15 3.51 -18.76
C GLU A 158 0.90 4.62 -18.54
N ARG A 159 0.55 5.64 -17.74
CA ARG A 159 1.41 6.78 -17.38
C ARG A 159 2.30 6.56 -16.16
N ALA A 160 2.30 5.36 -15.56
CA ALA A 160 3.01 5.10 -14.31
C ALA A 160 4.52 5.32 -14.46
N ASN A 161 5.17 5.60 -13.32
CA ASN A 161 6.63 5.68 -13.20
C ASN A 161 7.30 4.51 -13.96
N PRO A 162 8.20 4.77 -14.92
CA PRO A 162 8.85 3.73 -15.71
C PRO A 162 9.56 2.66 -14.87
N GLU A 163 10.21 3.06 -13.78
CA GLU A 163 10.88 2.13 -12.85
C GLU A 163 9.86 1.21 -12.17
N LEU A 164 8.66 1.72 -11.85
CA LEU A 164 7.59 0.90 -11.27
C LEU A 164 7.14 -0.18 -12.26
N LYS A 165 6.94 0.21 -13.53
CA LYS A 165 6.56 -0.74 -14.60
C LYS A 165 7.66 -1.77 -14.81
N GLU A 166 8.93 -1.36 -14.81
CA GLU A 166 10.08 -2.25 -14.94
C GLU A 166 10.19 -3.25 -13.77
N LYS A 167 10.14 -2.78 -12.52
CA LYS A 167 10.23 -3.63 -11.31
C LYS A 167 9.08 -4.63 -11.18
N LEU A 168 7.95 -4.34 -11.82
CA LEU A 168 6.77 -5.20 -11.89
C LEU A 168 6.68 -6.00 -13.20
N ASN A 169 7.60 -5.80 -14.15
CA ASN A 169 7.68 -6.59 -15.36
C ASN A 169 8.43 -7.90 -15.09
N LEU A 170 7.69 -9.00 -15.01
CA LEU A 170 8.24 -10.31 -14.64
C LEU A 170 8.78 -11.11 -15.83
N GLU A 171 8.67 -10.59 -17.06
CA GLU A 171 9.04 -11.28 -18.31
C GLU A 171 10.51 -11.10 -18.74
N GLN A 172 11.34 -10.40 -17.96
CA GLN A 172 12.75 -10.13 -18.33
C GLN A 172 13.78 -11.11 -17.75
N ILE A 173 13.38 -12.26 -17.22
CA ILE A 173 14.33 -13.27 -16.75
C ILE A 173 14.02 -14.60 -17.43
N LEU A 174 14.61 -14.77 -18.62
CA LEU A 174 14.94 -16.06 -19.23
C LEU A 174 16.40 -16.40 -18.90
#